data_AF-A0A2X3DFE2-F1
#
_entry.id   AF-A0A2X3DFE2-F1
#
_cell.length_a   1.000
_cell.length_b   1.000
_cell.length_c   1.000
_cell.angle_alpha   90.00
_cell.angle_beta   90.00
_cell.angle_gamma   90.00
#
_symmetry.space_group_name_H-M   'P 1'
#
loop_
_entity.id
_entity.type
_entity.pdbx_description
1 polymer ?
#
loop_
_entity_poly.entity_id
_entity_poly.type
_entity_poly.pdbx_seq_one_letter_code
_entity_poly.pdbx_strand_id
1 'polypeptide(L)'
;MIGHVRGLGLMIGIEIVKPNEAQDHMGCYPADGELSALLQKKCFEAGLILERGGRHGCVLRLLPSLLISDAELDVFLDKFEQALLAAGVKPV
;
A
#
# COMPACT_ATOMS: atom_id res chain seq x y z
N MET A 1 7.59 -5.10 2.01
CA MET A 1 6.62 -5.58 3.04
C MET A 1 5.93 -4.37 3.66
N ILE A 2 4.72 -4.52 4.21
CA ILE A 2 4.02 -3.44 4.94
C ILE A 2 4.79 -3.14 6.23
N GLY A 3 5.29 -1.91 6.37
CA GLY A 3 5.99 -1.46 7.57
C GLY A 3 5.05 -0.82 8.59
N HIS A 4 4.22 0.12 8.14
CA HIS A 4 3.30 0.85 9.01
C HIS A 4 2.02 1.25 8.26
N VAL A 5 0.86 1.03 8.89
CA VAL A 5 -0.44 1.52 8.41
C VAL A 5 -0.89 2.65 9.35
N ARG A 6 -1.18 3.82 8.78
CA ARG A 6 -1.51 5.04 9.54
C ARG A 6 -2.60 5.85 8.84
N GLY A 7 -3.27 6.71 9.60
CA GLY A 7 -4.32 7.58 9.06
C GLY A 7 -5.58 7.54 9.91
N LEU A 8 -6.56 8.38 9.55
CA LEU A 8 -7.85 8.47 10.24
C LEU A 8 -8.97 8.51 9.19
N GLY A 9 -10.08 7.83 9.49
CA GLY A 9 -11.22 7.73 8.59
C GLY A 9 -10.85 7.14 7.22
N LEU A 10 -11.30 7.77 6.15
CA LEU A 10 -11.06 7.35 4.75
C LEU A 10 -9.78 7.97 4.15
N MET A 11 -8.80 8.31 5.00
CA MET A 11 -7.50 8.82 4.58
C MET A 11 -6.40 7.95 5.22
N ILE A 12 -6.10 6.81 4.58
CA ILE A 12 -5.17 5.81 5.11
C ILE A 12 -3.91 5.72 4.25
N GLY A 13 -2.74 5.73 4.89
CA GLY A 13 -1.44 5.52 4.29
C GLY A 13 -0.83 4.19 4.71
N ILE A 14 -0.37 3.42 3.73
CA ILE A 14 0.32 2.14 3.91
C ILE A 14 1.76 2.30 3.44
N GLU A 15 2.70 2.25 4.37
CA GLU A 15 4.11 2.38 4.08
C GLU A 15 4.74 1.04 3.72
N ILE A 16 5.45 1.03 2.59
CA ILE A 16 6.16 -0.14 2.07
C ILE A 16 7.64 0.01 2.38
N VAL A 17 8.19 -1.00 3.05
CA VAL A 17 9.58 -1.03 3.52
C VAL A 17 10.29 -2.32 3.10
N LYS A 18 11.61 -2.31 3.26
CA LYS A 18 12.49 -3.46 3.03
C LYS A 18 12.82 -4.13 4.37
N PRO A 19 12.08 -5.19 4.77
CA PRO A 19 12.25 -5.81 6.09
C PRO A 19 13.56 -6.60 6.24
N ASN A 20 14.17 -6.96 5.11
CA ASN A 20 15.42 -7.73 5.08
C ASN A 20 16.67 -6.84 5.13
N GLU A 21 16.50 -5.51 5.12
CA GLU A 21 17.60 -4.56 5.28
C GLU A 21 17.68 -4.07 6.73
N ALA A 22 18.85 -3.55 7.11
CA ALA A 22 19.09 -3.07 8.46
C ALA A 22 18.22 -1.86 8.78
N GLN A 23 17.65 -1.85 9.99
CA GLN A 23 16.92 -0.70 10.52
C GLN A 23 17.88 0.47 10.79
N ASP A 24 17.36 1.69 10.71
CA ASP A 24 18.08 2.88 11.14
C ASP A 24 18.17 2.98 12.68
N HIS A 25 18.81 4.05 13.17
CA HIS A 25 19.00 4.29 14.59
C HIS A 25 17.68 4.53 15.36
N MET A 26 16.56 4.72 14.67
CA MET A 26 15.22 4.87 15.25
C MET A 26 14.41 3.56 15.17
N GLY A 27 14.99 2.47 14.66
CA GLY A 27 14.31 1.19 14.48
C GLY A 27 13.41 1.15 13.23
N CYS A 28 13.55 2.08 12.29
CA CYS A 28 12.76 2.12 11.07
C CYS A 28 13.45 1.35 9.95
N TYR A 29 12.69 0.51 9.24
CA TYR A 29 13.18 -0.16 8.03
C TYR A 29 13.32 0.83 6.86
N PRO A 30 14.29 0.63 5.96
CA PRO A 30 14.43 1.44 4.75
C PRO A 30 13.17 1.39 3.87
N ALA A 31 12.84 2.52 3.26
CA ALA A 31 11.71 2.67 2.36
C ALA A 31 11.88 1.83 1.07
N ASP A 32 10.81 1.19 0.62
CA ASP A 32 10.78 0.40 -0.62
C ASP A 32 9.89 1.06 -1.68
N GLY A 33 10.44 2.09 -2.34
CA GLY A 33 9.73 2.83 -3.38
C GLY A 33 9.49 2.02 -4.66
N GLU A 34 10.34 1.03 -4.94
CA GLU A 34 10.22 0.16 -6.12
C GLU A 34 9.06 -0.81 -5.97
N LEU A 35 8.97 -1.49 -4.82
CA LEU A 35 7.81 -2.35 -4.52
C LEU A 35 6.52 -1.52 -4.46
N SER A 36 6.56 -0.32 -3.88
CA SER A 36 5.39 0.58 -3.86
C SER A 36 4.92 0.95 -5.28
N ALA A 37 5.84 1.27 -6.20
CA ALA A 37 5.51 1.55 -7.60
C ALA A 37 4.97 0.30 -8.32
N LEU A 38 5.54 -0.88 -8.06
CA LEU A 38 5.04 -2.14 -8.60
C LEU A 38 3.61 -2.43 -8.11
N LEU A 39 3.34 -2.25 -6.82
CA LEU A 39 2.01 -2.43 -6.24
C LEU A 39 0.99 -1.47 -6.85
N GLN A 40 1.35 -0.19 -7.01
CA GLN A 40 0.49 0.78 -7.68
C GLN A 40 0.16 0.34 -9.11
N LYS A 41 1.15 -0.14 -9.86
CA LYS A 41 0.95 -0.67 -11.21
C LYS A 41 0.02 -1.90 -11.21
N LYS A 42 0.22 -2.84 -10.27
CA LYS A 42 -0.65 -4.03 -10.15
C LYS A 42 -2.09 -3.69 -9.75
N CYS A 43 -2.28 -2.71 -8.89
CA CYS A 43 -3.61 -2.19 -8.59
C CYS A 43 -4.25 -1.60 -9.84
N PHE A 44 -3.51 -0.80 -10.61
CA PHE A 44 -4.01 -0.19 -11.84
C PHE A 44 -4.41 -1.27 -12.88
N GLU A 45 -3.59 -2.31 -13.06
CA GLU A 45 -3.90 -3.47 -13.91
C GLU A 45 -5.16 -4.21 -13.45
N ALA A 46 -5.44 -4.26 -12.14
CA ALA A 46 -6.67 -4.82 -11.56
C ALA A 46 -7.88 -3.85 -11.60
N GLY A 47 -7.73 -2.67 -12.21
CA GLY A 47 -8.77 -1.64 -12.26
C GLY A 47 -9.03 -0.97 -10.91
N LEU A 48 -7.97 -0.80 -10.10
CA LEU A 48 -7.96 -0.06 -8.85
C LEU A 48 -6.94 1.08 -8.93
N ILE A 49 -7.39 2.32 -8.80
CA ILE A 49 -6.52 3.50 -8.84
C ILE A 49 -6.12 3.87 -7.41
N LEU A 50 -4.82 3.95 -7.17
CA LEU A 50 -4.24 4.39 -5.90
C LEU A 50 -3.21 5.50 -6.13
N GLU A 51 -3.15 6.44 -5.18
CA GLU A 51 -2.09 7.45 -5.14
C GLU A 51 -0.86 6.89 -4.41
N ARG A 52 0.33 7.32 -4.84
CA ARG A 52 1.59 7.01 -4.18
C ARG A 52 2.27 8.31 -3.77
N GLY A 53 2.73 8.37 -2.53
CA GLY A 53 3.42 9.54 -1.99
C GLY A 53 4.36 9.20 -0.85
N GLY A 54 4.61 10.17 0.02
CA GLY A 54 5.62 10.05 1.07
C GLY A 54 7.05 10.17 0.53
N ARG A 55 8.03 10.17 1.45
CA ARG A 55 9.43 10.21 1.06
C ARG A 55 9.80 8.94 0.31
N HIS A 56 10.59 9.06 -0.76
CA HIS A 56 10.92 7.95 -1.67
C HIS A 56 9.69 7.33 -2.38
N GLY A 57 8.52 7.94 -2.25
CA GLY A 57 7.28 7.43 -2.82
C GLY A 57 6.94 6.01 -2.33
N CYS A 58 7.19 5.71 -1.06
CA CYS A 58 6.97 4.37 -0.49
C CYS A 58 5.58 4.19 0.13
N VAL A 59 4.73 5.22 0.13
CA VAL A 59 3.42 5.17 0.79
C VAL A 59 2.31 5.08 -0.24
N LEU A 60 1.53 4.00 -0.19
CA LEU A 60 0.26 3.87 -0.91
C LEU A 60 -0.83 4.58 -0.09
N ARG A 61 -1.66 5.39 -0.73
CA ARG A 61 -2.70 6.19 -0.06
C ARG A 61 -4.09 5.78 -0.54
N LEU A 62 -4.91 5.37 0.42
CA LEU A 62 -6.32 5.08 0.25
C LEU A 62 -7.08 6.37 0.54
N LEU A 63 -7.68 6.91 -0.51
CA LEU A 63 -8.43 8.17 -0.52
C LEU A 63 -9.74 7.98 -1.31
N PRO A 64 -10.60 7.00 -0.94
CA PRO A 64 -11.85 6.78 -1.65
C PRO A 64 -12.82 7.95 -1.46
N SER A 65 -13.89 7.94 -2.26
CA SER A 65 -15.04 8.83 -2.05
C SER A 65 -15.58 8.69 -0.63
N LEU A 66 -16.03 9.79 -0.01
CA LEU A 66 -16.72 9.75 1.29
C LEU A 66 -18.10 9.09 1.21
N LEU A 67 -18.60 8.85 -0.01
CA LEU A 67 -19.85 8.15 -0.28
C LEU A 67 -19.63 6.67 -0.60
N ILE A 68 -18.40 6.16 -0.51
CA ILE A 68 -18.11 4.75 -0.78
C ILE A 68 -18.92 3.87 0.18
N SER A 69 -19.55 2.85 -0.37
CA SER A 69 -20.28 1.84 0.41
C SER A 69 -19.35 0.74 0.89
N ASP A 70 -19.77 0.01 1.92
CA ASP A 70 -19.03 -1.15 2.43
C ASP A 70 -18.82 -2.21 1.32
N ALA A 71 -19.83 -2.43 0.46
CA ALA A 71 -19.71 -3.39 -0.65
C ALA A 71 -18.67 -2.97 -1.70
N GLU A 72 -18.53 -1.66 -1.98
CA GLU A 72 -17.46 -1.15 -2.84
C GLU A 72 -16.10 -1.24 -2.15
N LEU A 73 -16.06 -1.12 -0.82
CA LEU A 73 -14.84 -1.31 -0.04
C LEU A 73 -14.38 -2.77 -0.03
N ASP A 74 -15.32 -3.74 -0.01
CA ASP A 74 -14.98 -5.16 -0.16
C ASP A 74 -14.33 -5.42 -1.51
N VAL A 75 -14.89 -4.87 -2.59
CA VAL A 75 -14.29 -4.96 -3.94
C VAL A 75 -12.90 -4.30 -3.98
N PHE A 76 -12.73 -3.19 -3.26
CA PHE A 76 -11.41 -2.56 -3.10
C PHE A 76 -10.41 -3.52 -2.44
N LEU A 77 -10.80 -4.15 -1.33
CA LEU A 77 -9.92 -5.05 -0.56
C LEU A 77 -9.54 -6.27 -1.39
N ASP A 78 -10.50 -6.88 -2.09
CA ASP A 78 -10.25 -8.02 -2.98
C ASP A 78 -9.23 -7.69 -4.07
N LYS A 79 -9.40 -6.55 -4.76
CA LYS A 79 -8.47 -6.10 -5.80
C LYS A 79 -7.10 -5.76 -5.23
N PHE A 80 -7.06 -5.15 -4.05
CA PHE A 80 -5.81 -4.79 -3.40
C PHE A 80 -5.02 -6.03 -2.97
N GLU A 81 -5.69 -7.05 -2.42
CA GLU A 81 -5.08 -8.34 -2.10
C GLU A 81 -4.53 -9.04 -3.34
N GLN A 82 -5.31 -9.09 -4.44
CA GLN A 82 -4.84 -9.64 -5.70
C GLN A 82 -3.58 -8.92 -6.22
N ALA A 83 -3.53 -7.59 -6.11
CA ALA A 83 -2.37 -6.81 -6.52
C ALA A 83 -1.13 -7.09 -5.64
N LEU A 84 -1.31 -7.28 -4.32
CA LEU A 84 -0.25 -7.67 -3.40
C LEU A 84 0.34 -9.04 -3.77
N LEU A 85 -0.52 -10.03 -3.99
CA LEU A 85 -0.12 -11.38 -4.40
C LEU A 85 0.62 -11.35 -5.75
N ALA A 86 0.10 -10.60 -6.73
CA ALA A 86 0.71 -10.45 -8.05
C ALA A 86 2.07 -9.72 -8.01
N ALA A 87 2.32 -8.90 -6.99
CA ALA A 87 3.62 -8.27 -6.74
C ALA A 87 4.58 -9.17 -5.93
N GLY A 88 4.17 -10.40 -5.59
CA GLY A 88 4.99 -11.35 -4.84
C GLY A 88 4.98 -11.13 -3.33
N VAL A 89 4.07 -10.31 -2.80
CA VAL A 89 3.86 -10.19 -1.35
C VAL A 89 3.09 -11.42 -0.88
N LYS A 90 3.65 -12.15 0.09
CA LYS A 90 3.01 -13.34 0.66
C LYS A 90 2.11 -12.94 1.84
N PRO A 91 0.92 -13.55 1.98
CA PRO A 91 0.13 -13.47 3.20
C PRO A 91 0.96 -13.97 4.39
N VAL A 92 0.78 -13.35 5.55
CA VAL A 92 1.36 -13.79 6.83
C VAL A 92 0.49 -14.87 7.45
#